data_AF-A0A1H0PUR0-F1
#
_entry.id   AF-A0A1H0PUR0-F1
#
_cell.length_a   1.000
_cell.length_b   1.000
_cell.length_c   1.000
_cell.angle_alpha   90.00
_cell.angle_beta   90.00
_cell.angle_gamma   90.00
#
_symmetry.space_group_name_H-M   'P 1'
#
loop_
_entity.id
_entity.type
_entity.pdbx_description
1 polymer ?
#
loop_
_entity_poly.entity_id
_entity_poly.type
_entity_poly.pdbx_seq_one_letter_code
_entity_poly.pdbx_strand_id
1 'polypeptide(L)' 'METALRRLDGEGLFGVGEARAGVLVLVEVVPGGEENAPAARRLNPPGPALDAWLGSSA' A
#
# COMPACT_ATOMS: atom_id res chain seq x y z
N MET A 1 -3.08 11.07 6.20
CA MET A 1 -2.02 10.04 6.27
C MET A 1 -1.64 9.54 4.88
N GLU A 2 -2.61 9.11 4.06
CA GLU A 2 -2.37 8.63 2.68
C GLU A 2 -1.51 9.56 1.83
N THR A 3 -1.83 10.86 1.79
CA THR A 3 -1.08 11.85 1.01
C THR A 3 0.39 11.95 1.43
N ALA A 4 0.68 11.85 2.73
CA ALA A 4 2.05 11.90 3.22
C ALA A 4 2.84 10.68 2.75
N LEU A 5 2.26 9.48 2.89
CA LEU A 5 2.90 8.24 2.49
C LEU A 5 3.11 8.16 0.98
N ARG A 6 2.14 8.60 0.16
CA ARG A 6 2.32 8.73 -1.30
C ARG A 6 3.49 9.63 -1.67
N ARG A 7 3.66 10.73 -0.95
CA ARG A 7 4.77 11.64 -1.19
C ARG A 7 6.10 10.95 -0.90
N LEU A 8 6.21 10.28 0.26
CA LEU A 8 7.42 9.53 0.61
C LEU A 8 7.72 8.41 -0.39
N ASP A 9 6.68 7.76 -0.91
CA ASP A 9 6.81 6.74 -1.96
C ASP A 9 7.38 7.32 -3.26
N GLY A 10 6.83 8.45 -3.71
CA GLY A 10 7.34 9.18 -4.87
C GLY A 10 8.76 9.70 -4.70
N GLU A 11 9.20 9.94 -3.46
CA GLU A 11 10.58 10.28 -3.10
C GLU A 11 11.51 9.05 -3.03
N GLY A 12 10.97 7.83 -3.20
CA GLY A 12 11.73 6.57 -3.25
C GLY A 12 12.09 5.99 -1.88
N LEU A 13 11.51 6.49 -0.79
CA LEU A 13 11.82 6.05 0.59
C LEU A 13 11.40 4.62 0.87
N PHE A 14 10.45 4.08 0.10
CA PHE A 14 10.00 2.69 0.17
C PHE A 14 10.65 1.80 -0.89
N GLY A 15 11.77 2.26 -1.47
CA GLY A 15 12.49 1.58 -2.54
C GLY A 15 12.11 2.07 -3.93
N VAL A 16 12.86 1.59 -4.92
CA VAL A 16 12.65 1.88 -6.35
C VAL A 16 12.76 0.58 -7.16
N GLY A 17 12.08 0.51 -8.31
CA GLY A 17 12.09 -0.67 -9.19
C GLY A 17 11.65 -1.94 -8.47
N GLU A 18 12.40 -3.03 -8.64
CA GLU A 18 12.11 -4.32 -8.01
C GLU A 18 12.09 -4.26 -6.47
N ALA A 19 12.94 -3.42 -5.86
CA ALA A 19 12.93 -3.26 -4.41
C ALA A 19 11.60 -2.69 -3.91
N ARG A 20 10.95 -1.82 -4.70
CA ARG A 20 9.63 -1.26 -4.38
C ARG A 20 8.51 -2.30 -4.49
N ALA A 21 8.62 -3.25 -5.43
CA ALA A 21 7.62 -4.28 -5.67
C ALA A 21 7.47 -5.24 -4.47
N GLY A 22 8.51 -5.36 -3.63
CA GLY A 22 8.49 -6.14 -2.39
C GLY A 22 7.94 -5.42 -1.16
N VAL A 23 7.48 -4.18 -1.29
CA VAL A 23 7.03 -3.34 -0.16
C VAL A 23 5.53 -3.05 -0.25
N LEU A 24 4.81 -3.23 0.86
CA LEU A 24 3.39 -2.85 0.99
C LEU A 24 3.25 -1.72 2.02
N VAL A 25 2.68 -0.60 1.59
CA VAL A 25 2.40 0.57 2.42
C VAL A 25 0.93 0.55 2.81
N LEU A 26 0.64 0.48 4.11
CA LEU A 26 -0.73 0.41 4.64
C LEU A 26 -1.12 1.71 5.35
N VAL A 27 -2.38 2.08 5.20
CA VAL A 27 -3.08 3.03 6.07
C VAL A 27 -4.40 2.37 6.44
N GLU A 28 -4.58 2.12 7.72
CA GLU A 28 -5.77 1.47 8.24
C GLU A 28 -6.52 2.43 9.16
N VAL A 29 -7.84 2.47 9.00
CA VAL A 29 -8.76 3.01 10.01
C VAL A 29 -9.12 1.86 10.94
N VAL A 30 -9.06 2.10 12.26
CA VAL A 30 -9.31 1.09 13.30
C VAL A 30 -10.60 1.44 14.05
N PRO A 31 -11.52 0.47 14.27
CA PRO A 31 -11.45 -0.93 13.81
C PRO A 31 -11.58 -1.06 12.29
N GLY A 32 -10.88 -2.05 11.72
CA GLY A 32 -10.72 -2.24 10.28
C GLY A 32 -12.04 -2.19 9.49
N GLY A 33 -12.13 -1.27 8.54
CA GLY A 33 -13.29 -1.07 7.69
C GLY A 33 -13.03 -1.36 6.21
N GLU A 34 -14.11 -1.45 5.43
CA GLU A 34 -14.07 -1.66 3.97
C GLU A 34 -13.25 -0.58 3.23
N GLU A 35 -13.03 0.59 3.86
CA GLU A 35 -12.21 1.66 3.29
C GLU A 35 -10.71 1.35 3.15
N ASN A 36 -10.20 0.31 3.84
CA ASN A 36 -8.78 -0.01 3.85
C ASN A 36 -8.31 -0.58 2.50
N ALA A 37 -9.14 -1.38 1.81
CA ALA A 37 -8.78 -1.94 0.52
C ALA A 37 -8.62 -0.88 -0.59
N PRO A 38 -9.54 0.10 -0.73
CA PRO A 38 -9.31 1.26 -1.59
C PRO A 38 -8.04 2.05 -1.24
N ALA A 39 -7.72 2.24 0.04
CA ALA A 39 -6.51 2.93 0.46
C ALA A 39 -5.24 2.16 0.06
N ALA A 40 -5.21 0.84 0.27
CA ALA A 40 -4.11 -0.02 -0.14
C ALA A 40 -3.84 0.04 -1.66
N ARG A 41 -4.89 0.02 -2.49
CA ARG A 41 -4.77 0.18 -3.96
C ARG A 41 -4.23 1.54 -4.37
N ARG A 42 -4.57 2.58 -3.61
CA ARG A 42 -4.17 3.96 -3.89
C ARG A 42 -2.71 4.24 -3.53
N LEU A 43 -2.19 3.59 -2.50
CA LEU A 43 -0.85 3.79 -1.96
C LEU A 43 0.23 2.92 -2.60
N ASN A 44 -0.16 1.84 -3.29
CA ASN A 44 0.77 0.85 -3.78
C ASN A 44 0.63 0.65 -5.29
N PRO A 45 1.74 0.41 -6.01
CA PRO A 45 1.65 -0.05 -7.37
C PRO A 45 0.99 -1.44 -7.43
N PRO A 46 0.36 -1.81 -8.55
CA PRO A 46 -0.07 -3.19 -8.79
C PRO A 46 1.12 -4.15 -8.67
N GLY A 47 0.93 -5.29 -8.02
CA GLY A 47 2.00 -6.27 -7.84
C GLY A 47 1.72 -7.31 -6.75
N PRO A 48 2.62 -8.29 -6.61
CA PRO A 48 2.38 -9.48 -5.79
C PRO A 48 2.13 -9.17 -4.32
N ALA A 49 2.76 -8.11 -3.76
CA ALA A 49 2.54 -7.70 -2.38
C ALA A 49 1.10 -7.19 -2.13
N LEU A 50 0.54 -6.42 -3.07
CA LEU A 50 -0.83 -5.92 -2.98
C LEU A 50 -1.84 -7.04 -3.20
N ASP A 51 -1.59 -7.93 -4.15
CA ASP A 51 -2.47 -9.07 -4.45
C ASP A 51 -2.55 -10.04 -3.27
N ALA A 52 -1.41 -10.35 -2.63
CA ALA A 52 -1.36 -11.21 -1.46
C ALA A 52 -2.16 -10.63 -0.29
N TRP A 53 -2.02 -9.33 -0.02
CA TRP A 53 -2.76 -8.68 1.06
C TRP A 53 -4.27 -8.65 0.76
N LEU A 54 -4.68 -8.25 -0.44
CA LEU A 54 -6.10 -8.24 -0.83
C LEU A 54 -6.76 -9.62 -0.77
N GLY A 55 -5.99 -10.69 -1.05
CA GLY A 55 -6.46 -12.08 -0.92
C GLY A 55 -6.54 -12.57 0.53
N SER A 56 -5.80 -11.96 1.46
CA SER A 56 -5.83 -12.30 2.89
C SER A 56 -6.92 -11.58 3.69
N SER A 57 -7.49 -10.52 3.13
CA SER A 57 -8.50 -9.67 3.77
C SER A 57 -9.95 -10.10 3.49
N ALA A 58 -10.15 -11.29 2.92
CA ALA A 58 -11.47 -11.88 2.61
C ALA A 58 -11.98 -12.80 3.73
#